data_AF-A0A368G406-F1
#
_entry.id   AF-A0A368G406-F1
#
_cell.length_a   1.000
_cell.length_b   1.000
_cell.length_c   1.000
_cell.angle_alpha   90.00
_cell.angle_beta   90.00
_cell.angle_gamma   90.00
#
_symmetry.space_group_name_H-M   'P 1'
#
loop_
_entity.id
_entity.type
_entity.pdbx_description
1 polymer ?
#
loop_
_entity_poly.entity_id
_entity_poly.type
_entity_poly.pdbx_seq_one_letter_code
_entity_poly.pdbx_strand_id
1 'polypeptide(L)'
;MPPKKRDSLGRVDPRTKRVRESRANETPEQREARLEENRIRNAESRAAETSEQRDTRLEQNRSRIADSRATETAEQRDARLEQNRSRIADLRATETAEQRDARLEQNRSRIADLRAAETAERREVRLEQNRSRIADIRAAETSEQREVRTEENRLRTADSRAAETSEQHEARTEANRLRTAASRAAETSEQHETRREENRSRMAEARATETSEQHETRIEEHRLRMAELRTAETLERRTTRLEGDRLRHAQSRQIFNRSDLKMLAFHYDPSCDYRTHPKLAIGKMDVICEHCQARRFRAEPKGICCSNGKVRLPPLNELPEPLLSYMSGTTAESRHFL
;
A
#
# COMPACT_ATOMS: atom_id res chain seq x y z
N MET A 1 -17.95 93.47 17.53
CA MET A 1 -17.51 93.02 16.19
C MET A 1 -18.71 92.46 15.45
N PRO A 2 -19.02 92.92 14.23
CA PRO A 2 -20.16 92.40 13.49
C PRO A 2 -19.85 90.99 12.96
N PRO A 3 -20.86 90.10 12.84
CA PRO A 3 -20.64 88.75 12.35
C PRO A 3 -20.28 88.79 10.86
N LYS A 4 -19.16 88.15 10.49
CA LYS A 4 -18.76 87.98 9.09
C LYS A 4 -19.82 87.14 8.37
N LYS A 5 -20.43 87.70 7.32
CA LYS A 5 -21.33 86.99 6.41
C LYS A 5 -20.58 85.78 5.83
N ARG A 6 -21.17 84.58 5.95
CA ARG A 6 -20.67 83.37 5.28
C ARG A 6 -20.89 83.56 3.78
N ASP A 7 -19.81 83.45 2.99
CA ASP A 7 -19.91 83.49 1.54
C ASP A 7 -20.84 82.39 1.04
N SER A 8 -21.72 82.79 0.12
CA SER A 8 -22.77 81.94 -0.42
C SER A 8 -22.17 80.91 -1.39
N LEU A 9 -22.04 79.67 -0.92
CA LEU A 9 -21.57 78.49 -1.70
C LEU A 9 -22.51 78.09 -2.87
N GLY A 10 -23.51 78.90 -3.20
CA GLY A 10 -24.55 78.59 -4.19
C GLY A 10 -24.49 79.40 -5.51
N ARG A 11 -23.58 80.37 -5.67
CA ARG A 11 -23.54 81.22 -6.88
C ARG A 11 -22.57 80.63 -7.92
N VAL A 12 -23.11 79.93 -8.91
CA VAL A 12 -22.33 79.44 -10.06
C VAL A 12 -21.86 80.63 -10.90
N ASP A 13 -20.55 80.72 -11.11
CA ASP A 13 -19.92 81.79 -11.89
C ASP A 13 -20.51 81.85 -13.33
N PRO A 14 -20.90 83.03 -13.84
CA PRO A 14 -21.49 83.20 -15.18
C PRO A 14 -20.65 82.66 -16.33
N ARG A 15 -19.33 82.60 -16.20
CA ARG A 15 -18.39 82.01 -17.18
C ARG A 15 -18.52 80.49 -17.17
N THR A 16 -18.62 79.90 -16.00
CA THR A 16 -18.81 78.44 -15.84
C THR A 16 -20.13 77.99 -16.43
N LYS A 17 -21.19 78.80 -16.26
CA LYS A 17 -22.51 78.56 -16.88
C LYS A 17 -22.42 78.60 -18.41
N ARG A 18 -21.79 79.63 -19.00
CA ARG A 18 -21.59 79.74 -20.45
C ARG A 18 -20.77 78.58 -21.04
N VAL A 19 -19.69 78.16 -20.37
CA VAL A 19 -18.89 77.01 -20.81
C VAL A 19 -19.73 75.74 -20.78
N ARG A 20 -20.56 75.54 -19.76
CA ARG A 20 -21.46 74.39 -19.66
C ARG A 20 -22.50 74.36 -20.78
N GLU A 21 -23.09 75.50 -21.12
CA GLU A 21 -24.04 75.66 -22.23
C GLU A 21 -23.37 75.45 -23.58
N SER A 22 -22.17 76.00 -23.81
CA SER A 22 -21.41 75.76 -25.04
C SER A 22 -21.08 74.28 -25.24
N ARG A 23 -20.70 73.57 -24.17
CA ARG A 23 -20.42 72.12 -24.20
C ARG A 23 -21.67 71.28 -24.42
N ALA A 24 -22.83 71.75 -23.97
CA ALA A 24 -24.10 71.05 -24.16
C ALA A 24 -24.57 71.11 -25.63
N ASN A 25 -24.15 72.14 -26.36
CA ASN A 25 -24.48 72.35 -27.77
C ASN A 25 -23.34 71.93 -28.73
N GLU A 26 -22.28 71.28 -28.22
CA GLU A 26 -21.18 70.76 -29.06
C GLU A 26 -21.67 69.61 -29.95
N THR A 27 -21.23 69.61 -31.22
CA THR A 27 -21.36 68.42 -32.07
C THR A 27 -20.42 67.31 -31.57
N PRO A 28 -20.68 66.03 -31.92
CA PRO A 28 -19.78 64.93 -31.58
C PRO A 28 -18.32 65.19 -31.98
N GLU A 29 -18.09 65.77 -33.16
CA GLU A 29 -16.76 66.06 -33.70
C GLU A 29 -16.07 67.20 -32.93
N GLN A 30 -16.81 68.26 -32.61
CA GLN A 30 -16.29 69.38 -31.81
C GLN A 30 -15.93 68.92 -30.39
N ARG A 31 -16.78 68.07 -29.81
CA ARG A 31 -16.53 67.45 -28.51
C ARG A 31 -15.29 66.56 -28.56
N GLU A 32 -15.11 65.78 -29.62
CA GLU A 32 -13.94 64.93 -29.81
C GLU A 32 -12.67 65.74 -29.97
N ALA A 33 -12.66 66.77 -30.81
CA ALA A 33 -11.52 67.67 -30.98
C ALA A 33 -11.11 68.34 -29.66
N ARG A 34 -12.08 68.83 -28.87
CA ARG A 34 -11.81 69.39 -27.53
C ARG A 34 -11.24 68.35 -26.58
N LEU A 35 -11.75 67.13 -26.59
CA LEU A 35 -11.22 66.05 -25.74
C LEU A 35 -9.81 65.68 -26.16
N GLU A 36 -9.52 65.64 -27.47
CA GLU A 36 -8.19 65.37 -28.01
C GLU A 36 -7.18 66.46 -27.60
N GLU A 37 -7.54 67.73 -27.73
CA GLU A 37 -6.69 68.84 -27.27
C GLU A 37 -6.39 68.75 -25.76
N ASN A 38 -7.37 68.33 -24.95
CA ASN A 38 -7.13 68.07 -23.53
C ASN A 38 -6.26 66.84 -23.26
N ARG A 39 -6.33 65.79 -24.09
CA ARG A 39 -5.44 64.62 -23.99
C ARG A 39 -3.99 65.03 -24.28
N ILE A 40 -3.77 65.81 -25.34
CA ILE A 40 -2.45 66.34 -25.73
C ILE A 40 -1.87 67.19 -24.60
N ARG A 41 -2.61 68.20 -24.12
CA ARG A 41 -2.15 69.07 -23.04
C ARG A 41 -1.81 68.30 -21.75
N ASN A 42 -2.61 67.30 -21.40
CA ASN A 42 -2.34 66.45 -20.23
C ASN A 42 -1.13 65.53 -20.46
N ALA A 43 -0.90 65.04 -21.68
CA ALA A 43 0.26 64.24 -22.02
C ALA A 43 1.55 65.06 -21.94
N GLU A 44 1.54 66.28 -22.49
CA GLU A 44 2.65 67.23 -22.40
C GLU A 44 2.96 67.59 -20.93
N SER A 45 1.92 67.91 -20.14
CA SER A 45 2.09 68.18 -18.71
C SER A 45 2.68 66.99 -17.96
N ARG A 46 2.28 65.75 -18.28
CA ARG A 46 2.84 64.53 -17.66
C ARG A 46 4.27 64.24 -18.12
N ALA A 47 4.60 64.57 -19.38
CA ALA A 47 5.95 64.40 -19.90
C ALA A 47 6.94 65.40 -19.27
N ALA A 48 6.45 66.58 -18.88
CA ALA A 48 7.22 67.59 -18.18
C ALA A 48 7.30 67.39 -16.64
N GLU A 49 6.62 66.38 -16.08
CA GLU A 49 6.67 66.09 -14.64
C GLU A 49 8.08 65.66 -14.21
N THR A 50 8.54 66.18 -13.07
CA THR A 50 9.70 65.62 -12.38
C THR A 50 9.37 64.27 -11.73
N SER A 51 10.38 63.49 -11.34
CA SER A 51 10.16 62.23 -10.61
C SER A 51 9.35 62.43 -9.33
N GLU A 52 9.64 63.47 -8.55
CA GLU A 52 8.92 63.77 -7.31
C GLU A 52 7.46 64.18 -7.56
N GLN A 53 7.21 64.99 -8.59
CA GLN A 53 5.85 65.37 -8.99
C GLN A 53 5.05 64.16 -9.47
N ARG A 54 5.71 63.27 -10.22
CA ARG A 54 5.11 62.00 -10.65
C ARG A 54 4.79 61.11 -9.46
N ASP A 55 5.70 60.96 -8.51
CA ASP A 55 5.52 60.12 -7.33
C ASP A 55 4.41 60.64 -6.43
N THR A 56 4.38 61.95 -6.17
CA THR A 56 3.29 62.58 -5.40
C THR A 56 1.93 62.41 -6.08
N ARG A 57 1.85 62.56 -7.42
CA ARG A 57 0.60 62.31 -8.17
C ARG A 57 0.17 60.85 -8.11
N LEU A 58 1.10 59.91 -8.26
CA LEU A 58 0.80 58.47 -8.16
C LEU A 58 0.38 58.09 -6.75
N GLU A 59 1.00 58.67 -5.73
CA GLU A 59 0.66 58.43 -4.33
C GLU A 59 -0.75 58.95 -4.01
N GLN A 60 -1.06 60.20 -4.39
CA GLN A 60 -2.42 60.74 -4.26
C GLN A 60 -3.47 59.88 -4.98
N ASN A 61 -3.13 59.28 -6.12
CA ASN A 61 -4.02 58.37 -6.84
C ASN A 61 -4.19 57.04 -6.07
N ARG A 62 -3.11 56.47 -5.53
CA ARG A 62 -3.18 55.28 -4.67
C ARG A 62 -4.06 55.53 -3.45
N SER A 63 -3.92 56.66 -2.77
CA SER A 63 -4.75 57.03 -1.61
C SER A 63 -6.23 57.11 -2.00
N ARG A 64 -6.57 57.85 -3.07
CA ARG A 64 -7.96 57.95 -3.54
C ARG A 64 -8.58 56.60 -3.90
N ILE A 65 -7.81 55.71 -4.54
CA ILE A 65 -8.27 54.35 -4.88
C ILE A 65 -8.43 53.51 -3.60
N ALA A 66 -7.51 53.64 -2.63
CA ALA A 66 -7.60 52.94 -1.36
C ALA A 66 -8.85 53.37 -0.58
N ASP A 67 -9.12 54.67 -0.49
CA ASP A 67 -10.31 55.22 0.15
C ASP A 67 -11.60 54.72 -0.51
N SER A 68 -11.66 54.78 -1.86
CA SER A 68 -12.78 54.23 -2.63
C SER A 68 -13.00 52.73 -2.38
N ARG A 69 -11.93 51.94 -2.25
CA ARG A 69 -12.01 50.50 -1.96
C ARG A 69 -12.40 50.21 -0.51
N ALA A 70 -12.03 51.09 0.43
CA ALA A 70 -12.39 50.95 1.83
C ALA A 70 -13.89 51.16 2.07
N THR A 71 -14.53 52.02 1.26
CA THR A 71 -15.97 52.28 1.31
C THR A 71 -16.79 51.41 0.35
N GLU A 72 -16.16 50.47 -0.36
CA GLU A 72 -16.79 49.60 -1.35
C GLU A 72 -17.75 48.61 -0.68
N THR A 73 -18.97 48.46 -1.22
CA THR A 73 -19.90 47.41 -0.76
C THR A 73 -19.46 46.03 -1.25
N ALA A 74 -19.96 44.96 -0.63
CA ALA A 74 -19.67 43.59 -1.08
C ALA A 74 -20.03 43.37 -2.57
N GLU A 75 -21.21 43.85 -2.99
CA GLU A 75 -21.65 43.75 -4.39
C GLU A 75 -20.75 44.52 -5.37
N GLN A 76 -20.34 45.73 -5.00
CA GLN A 76 -19.42 46.53 -5.81
C GLN A 76 -18.05 45.85 -5.92
N ARG A 77 -17.57 45.28 -4.81
CA ARG A 77 -16.32 44.51 -4.76
C ARG A 77 -16.39 43.27 -5.64
N ASP A 78 -17.49 42.54 -5.58
CA ASP A 78 -17.67 41.33 -6.39
C ASP A 78 -17.76 41.69 -7.87
N ALA A 79 -18.52 42.72 -8.24
CA ALA A 79 -18.57 43.22 -9.62
C ALA A 79 -17.18 43.65 -10.14
N ARG A 80 -16.40 44.36 -9.32
CA ARG A 80 -15.02 44.77 -9.68
C ARG A 80 -14.08 43.58 -9.85
N LEU A 81 -14.15 42.60 -8.94
CA LEU A 81 -13.34 41.38 -9.01
C LEU A 81 -13.72 40.55 -10.23
N GLU A 82 -15.01 40.45 -10.54
CA GLU A 82 -15.51 39.72 -11.69
C GLU A 82 -15.08 40.38 -13.01
N GLN A 83 -15.23 41.71 -13.13
CA GLN A 83 -14.73 42.44 -14.28
C GLN A 83 -13.21 42.25 -14.48
N ASN A 84 -12.45 42.21 -13.39
CA ASN A 84 -11.02 41.94 -13.46
C ASN A 84 -10.72 40.49 -13.88
N ARG A 85 -11.48 39.50 -13.41
CA ARG A 85 -11.36 38.10 -13.86
C ARG A 85 -11.62 37.97 -15.35
N SER A 86 -12.70 38.58 -15.86
CA SER A 86 -13.03 38.57 -17.29
C SER A 86 -11.93 39.21 -18.12
N ARG A 87 -11.48 40.41 -17.75
CA ARG A 87 -10.37 41.09 -18.44
C ARG A 87 -9.08 40.26 -18.49
N ILE A 88 -8.74 39.58 -17.39
CA ILE A 88 -7.56 38.71 -17.34
C ILE A 88 -7.77 37.43 -18.17
N ALA A 89 -8.99 36.88 -18.21
CA ALA A 89 -9.32 35.75 -19.07
C ALA A 89 -9.17 36.12 -20.55
N ASP A 90 -9.67 37.29 -20.97
CA ASP A 90 -9.55 37.78 -22.34
C ASP A 90 -8.10 38.00 -22.76
N LEU A 91 -7.28 38.59 -21.87
CA LEU A 91 -5.84 38.74 -22.09
C LEU A 91 -5.12 37.38 -22.20
N ARG A 92 -5.53 36.37 -21.43
CA ARG A 92 -4.96 35.02 -21.51
C ARG A 92 -5.43 34.26 -22.75
N ALA A 93 -6.65 34.52 -23.22
CA ALA A 93 -7.19 33.89 -24.42
C ALA A 93 -6.49 34.38 -25.70
N THR A 94 -5.98 35.61 -25.67
CA THR A 94 -5.25 36.24 -26.77
C THR A 94 -3.72 36.14 -26.62
N GLU A 95 -3.24 35.46 -25.57
CA GLU A 95 -1.83 35.27 -25.26
C GLU A 95 -1.14 34.39 -26.32
N THR A 96 0.04 34.80 -26.80
CA THR A 96 0.85 33.95 -27.68
C THR A 96 1.50 32.81 -26.90
N ALA A 97 1.96 31.75 -27.59
CA ALA A 97 2.66 30.65 -26.92
C ALA A 97 3.89 31.14 -26.12
N GLU A 98 4.69 32.04 -26.68
CA GLU A 98 5.86 32.61 -26.02
C GLU A 98 5.49 33.43 -24.77
N GLN A 99 4.45 34.26 -24.86
CA GLN A 99 3.95 35.02 -23.71
C GLN A 99 3.44 34.09 -22.60
N ARG A 100 2.72 33.02 -22.99
CA ARG A 100 2.23 32.00 -22.07
C ARG A 100 3.37 31.27 -21.38
N ASP A 101 4.41 30.88 -22.12
CA ASP A 101 5.57 30.19 -21.57
C ASP A 101 6.35 31.10 -20.63
N ALA A 102 6.59 32.36 -21.01
CA ALA A 102 7.22 33.35 -20.13
C ALA A 102 6.43 33.57 -18.84
N ARG A 103 5.09 33.67 -18.91
CA ARG A 103 4.21 33.80 -17.75
C ARG A 103 4.25 32.57 -16.85
N LEU A 104 4.21 31.37 -17.43
CA LEU A 104 4.27 30.12 -16.68
C LEU A 104 5.63 29.96 -16.00
N GLU A 105 6.71 30.34 -16.68
CA GLU A 105 8.08 30.29 -16.14
C GLU A 105 8.26 31.30 -14.99
N GLN A 106 7.76 32.52 -15.15
CA GLN A 106 7.72 33.49 -14.06
C GLN A 106 6.90 33.00 -12.86
N ASN A 107 5.81 32.25 -13.11
CA ASN A 107 5.04 31.67 -12.02
C ASN A 107 5.79 30.50 -11.35
N ARG A 108 6.50 29.64 -12.12
CA ARG A 108 7.32 28.55 -11.56
C ARG A 108 8.44 29.09 -10.68
N SER A 109 9.18 30.10 -11.15
CA SER A 109 10.24 30.76 -10.37
C SER A 109 9.68 31.37 -9.09
N ARG A 110 8.61 32.17 -9.17
CA ARG A 110 7.96 32.73 -7.98
C ARG A 110 7.51 31.66 -6.97
N ILE A 111 6.96 30.53 -7.44
CA ILE A 111 6.55 29.43 -6.55
C ILE A 111 7.78 28.72 -5.95
N ALA A 112 8.87 28.57 -6.72
CA ALA A 112 10.11 28.02 -6.21
C ALA A 112 10.70 28.90 -5.09
N ASP A 113 10.72 30.22 -5.29
CA ASP A 113 11.18 31.18 -4.28
C ASP A 113 10.32 31.12 -3.02
N LEU A 114 8.99 31.07 -3.17
CA LEU A 114 8.06 30.91 -2.04
C LEU A 114 8.27 29.59 -1.29
N ARG A 115 8.60 28.50 -1.99
CA ARG A 115 8.91 27.19 -1.38
C ARG A 115 10.28 27.19 -0.70
N ALA A 116 11.27 27.91 -1.25
CA ALA A 116 12.59 28.03 -0.67
C ALA A 116 12.56 28.87 0.62
N ALA A 117 11.72 29.91 0.66
CA ALA A 117 11.50 30.73 1.86
C ALA A 117 10.47 30.15 2.85
N GLU A 118 9.93 28.95 2.57
CA GLU A 118 8.90 28.32 3.40
C GLU A 118 9.48 27.83 4.73
N THR A 119 8.81 28.15 5.85
CA THR A 119 9.18 27.61 7.16
C THR A 119 8.87 26.11 7.25
N ALA A 120 9.57 25.38 8.13
CA ALA A 120 9.35 23.95 8.33
C ALA A 120 7.88 23.61 8.66
N GLU A 121 7.24 24.40 9.52
CA GLU A 121 5.82 24.24 9.89
C GLU A 121 4.88 24.43 8.69
N ARG A 122 5.08 25.49 7.90
CA ARG A 122 4.26 25.73 6.69
C ARG A 122 4.45 24.61 5.67
N ARG A 123 5.70 24.13 5.52
CA ARG A 123 6.03 22.99 4.65
C ARG A 123 5.32 21.73 5.11
N GLU A 124 5.28 21.46 6.41
CA GLU A 124 4.57 20.32 6.97
C GLU A 124 3.06 20.40 6.71
N VAL A 125 2.42 21.54 7.01
CA VAL A 125 0.99 21.77 6.72
C VAL A 125 0.68 21.55 5.24
N ARG A 126 1.51 22.10 4.33
CA ARG A 126 1.33 21.93 2.89
C ARG A 126 1.49 20.47 2.43
N LEU A 127 2.48 19.76 2.98
CA LEU A 127 2.68 18.34 2.67
C LEU A 127 1.54 17.49 3.21
N GLU A 128 1.02 17.82 4.38
CA GLU A 128 -0.10 17.11 4.99
C GLU A 128 -1.38 17.32 4.19
N GLN A 129 -1.71 18.57 3.83
CA GLN A 129 -2.83 18.86 2.93
C GLN A 129 -2.72 18.10 1.59
N ASN A 130 -1.51 17.95 1.05
CA ASN A 130 -1.30 17.17 -0.17
C ASN A 130 -1.52 15.67 0.06
N ARG A 131 -1.05 15.11 1.19
CA ARG A 131 -1.30 13.71 1.56
C ARG A 131 -2.79 13.45 1.72
N SER A 132 -3.53 14.30 2.43
CA SER A 132 -4.98 14.19 2.60
C SER A 132 -5.69 14.22 1.25
N ARG A 133 -5.37 15.20 0.39
CA ARG A 133 -5.96 15.29 -0.96
C ARG A 133 -5.71 14.04 -1.81
N ILE A 134 -4.49 13.49 -1.76
CA ILE A 134 -4.16 12.26 -2.49
C ILE A 134 -4.89 11.05 -1.89
N ALA A 135 -5.01 10.98 -0.57
CA ALA A 135 -5.76 9.92 0.10
C ALA A 135 -7.24 9.96 -0.30
N ASP A 136 -7.86 11.14 -0.33
CA ASP A 136 -9.25 11.33 -0.76
C ASP A 136 -9.45 10.88 -2.21
N ILE A 137 -8.54 11.27 -3.12
CA ILE A 137 -8.56 10.82 -4.52
C ILE A 137 -8.44 9.29 -4.61
N ARG A 138 -7.55 8.67 -3.83
CA ARG A 138 -7.38 7.20 -3.82
C ARG A 138 -8.57 6.46 -3.20
N ALA A 139 -9.25 7.07 -2.23
CA ALA A 139 -10.44 6.51 -1.60
C ALA A 139 -11.65 6.53 -2.56
N ALA A 140 -11.74 7.58 -3.38
CA ALA A 140 -12.77 7.71 -4.42
C ALA A 140 -12.43 6.98 -5.73
N GLU A 141 -11.24 6.38 -5.83
CA GLU A 141 -10.73 5.69 -7.02
C GLU A 141 -11.57 4.44 -7.35
N THR A 142 -12.01 4.31 -8.60
CA THR A 142 -12.70 3.10 -9.08
C THR A 142 -11.70 1.94 -9.25
N SER A 143 -12.19 0.71 -9.38
CA SER A 143 -11.32 -0.47 -9.63
C SER A 143 -10.49 -0.30 -10.92
N GLU A 144 -11.10 0.18 -12.01
CA GLU A 144 -10.41 0.41 -13.28
C GLU A 144 -9.32 1.48 -13.16
N GLN A 145 -9.63 2.61 -12.50
CA GLN A 145 -8.64 3.66 -12.26
C GLN A 145 -7.47 3.15 -11.40
N ARG A 146 -7.76 2.32 -10.40
CA ARG A 146 -6.76 1.66 -9.56
C ARG A 146 -5.86 0.75 -10.37
N GLU A 147 -6.44 -0.08 -11.24
CA GLU A 147 -5.68 -0.97 -12.11
C GLU A 147 -4.72 -0.18 -12.99
N VAL A 148 -5.21 0.84 -13.70
CA VAL A 148 -4.38 1.73 -14.54
C VAL A 148 -3.24 2.35 -13.72
N ARG A 149 -3.54 2.96 -12.56
CA ARG A 149 -2.52 3.56 -11.70
C ARG A 149 -1.49 2.55 -11.20
N THR A 150 -1.92 1.35 -10.81
CA THR A 150 -0.99 0.30 -10.34
C THR A 150 -0.11 -0.24 -11.46
N GLU A 151 -0.65 -0.36 -12.67
CA GLU A 151 0.09 -0.76 -13.85
C GLU A 151 1.11 0.30 -14.28
N GLU A 152 0.71 1.58 -14.33
CA GLU A 152 1.63 2.69 -14.57
C GLU A 152 2.77 2.74 -13.54
N ASN A 153 2.46 2.46 -12.27
CA ASN A 153 3.49 2.39 -11.22
C ASN A 153 4.42 1.17 -11.40
N ARG A 154 3.89 0.04 -11.84
CA ARG A 154 4.67 -1.17 -12.16
C ARG A 154 5.64 -0.90 -13.31
N LEU A 155 5.16 -0.26 -14.38
CA LEU A 155 5.97 0.13 -15.54
C LEU A 155 7.06 1.12 -15.14
N ARG A 156 6.71 2.20 -14.43
CA ARG A 156 7.70 3.18 -13.94
C ARG A 156 8.79 2.54 -13.06
N THR A 157 8.40 1.58 -12.23
CA THR A 157 9.35 0.84 -11.39
C THR A 157 10.24 -0.07 -12.23
N ALA A 158 9.70 -0.73 -13.26
CA ALA A 158 10.47 -1.55 -14.19
C ALA A 158 11.49 -0.70 -14.97
N ASP A 159 11.05 0.45 -15.51
CA ASP A 159 11.93 1.39 -16.23
C ASP A 159 13.04 1.93 -15.32
N SER A 160 12.68 2.31 -14.09
CA SER A 160 13.67 2.75 -13.10
C SER A 160 14.70 1.66 -12.80
N ARG A 161 14.27 0.39 -12.67
CA ARG A 161 15.16 -0.76 -12.45
C ARG A 161 16.02 -1.09 -13.67
N ALA A 162 15.49 -0.92 -14.88
CA ALA A 162 16.25 -1.13 -16.12
C ALA A 162 17.33 -0.06 -16.30
N ALA A 163 17.08 1.15 -15.79
CA ALA A 163 18.03 2.26 -15.77
C ALA A 163 18.97 2.27 -14.55
N GLU A 164 18.84 1.32 -13.61
CA GLU A 164 19.72 1.24 -12.43
C GLU A 164 21.17 1.00 -12.87
N THR A 165 22.10 1.73 -12.26
CA THR A 165 23.53 1.38 -12.35
C THR A 165 23.84 0.12 -11.54
N SER A 166 24.98 -0.53 -11.80
CA SER A 166 25.40 -1.71 -11.02
C SER A 166 25.44 -1.44 -9.51
N GLU A 167 26.01 -0.29 -9.12
CA GLU A 167 26.08 0.13 -7.72
C GLU A 167 24.68 0.32 -7.09
N GLN A 168 23.75 0.92 -7.83
CA GLN A 168 22.36 1.08 -7.38
C GLN A 168 21.65 -0.27 -7.24
N HIS A 169 21.89 -1.18 -8.18
CA HIS A 169 21.35 -2.55 -8.13
C HIS A 169 21.88 -3.32 -6.91
N GLU A 170 23.19 -3.26 -6.66
CA GLU A 170 23.85 -3.88 -5.51
C GLU A 170 23.33 -3.29 -4.19
N ALA A 171 23.25 -1.96 -4.08
CA ALA A 171 22.70 -1.30 -2.89
C ALA A 171 21.24 -1.71 -2.64
N ARG A 172 20.40 -1.80 -3.67
CA ARG A 172 19.00 -2.23 -3.54
C ARG A 172 18.88 -3.69 -3.13
N THR A 173 19.66 -4.57 -3.74
CA THR A 173 19.64 -6.01 -3.43
C THR A 173 20.17 -6.28 -2.03
N GLU A 174 21.23 -5.59 -1.60
CA GLU A 174 21.76 -5.67 -0.24
C GLU A 174 20.75 -5.12 0.78
N ALA A 175 20.13 -3.97 0.52
CA ALA A 175 19.09 -3.43 1.38
C ALA A 175 17.89 -4.40 1.52
N ASN A 176 17.54 -5.12 0.45
CA ASN A 176 16.50 -6.15 0.51
C ASN A 176 16.93 -7.37 1.35
N ARG A 177 18.19 -7.82 1.18
CA ARG A 177 18.79 -8.91 1.95
C ARG A 177 18.80 -8.60 3.44
N LEU A 178 19.23 -7.40 3.82
CA LEU A 178 19.26 -6.94 5.21
C LEU A 178 17.85 -6.84 5.80
N ARG A 179 16.87 -6.32 5.07
CA ARG A 179 15.48 -6.24 5.51
C ARG A 179 14.88 -7.63 5.76
N THR A 180 15.14 -8.57 4.85
CA THR A 180 14.68 -9.95 5.00
C THR A 180 15.37 -10.65 6.17
N ALA A 181 16.68 -10.44 6.36
CA ALA A 181 17.41 -10.98 7.50
C ALA A 181 16.89 -10.43 8.83
N ALA A 182 16.65 -9.11 8.92
CA ALA A 182 16.06 -8.48 10.10
C ALA A 182 14.65 -9.03 10.39
N SER A 183 13.80 -9.17 9.36
CA SER A 183 12.48 -9.77 9.51
C SER A 183 12.56 -11.21 10.04
N ARG A 184 13.49 -12.02 9.51
CA ARG A 184 13.70 -13.41 9.96
C ARG A 184 14.24 -13.50 11.39
N ALA A 185 15.11 -12.58 11.79
CA ALA A 185 15.64 -12.53 13.15
C ALA A 185 14.57 -12.12 14.18
N ALA A 186 13.57 -11.35 13.75
CA ALA A 186 12.43 -10.94 14.57
C ALA A 186 11.24 -11.93 14.51
N GLU A 187 11.31 -12.99 13.69
CA GLU A 187 10.24 -14.00 13.59
C GLU A 187 10.01 -14.69 14.94
N THR A 188 8.75 -14.84 15.33
CA THR A 188 8.38 -15.72 16.45
C THR A 188 8.54 -17.20 16.05
N SER A 189 8.58 -18.10 17.02
CA SER A 189 8.69 -19.55 16.74
C SER A 189 7.55 -20.06 15.84
N GLU A 190 6.32 -19.59 16.08
CA GLU A 190 5.16 -19.96 15.27
C GLU A 190 5.29 -19.44 13.82
N GLN A 191 5.67 -18.18 13.63
CA GLN A 191 5.91 -17.60 12.30
C GLN A 191 7.04 -18.32 11.56
N HIS A 192 8.08 -18.73 12.29
CA HIS A 192 9.18 -19.50 11.73
C HIS A 192 8.72 -20.90 11.27
N GLU A 193 7.87 -21.57 12.06
CA GLU A 193 7.29 -22.87 11.69
C GLU A 193 6.37 -22.78 10.48
N THR A 194 5.45 -21.82 10.46
CA THR A 194 4.54 -21.60 9.32
C THR A 194 5.32 -21.31 8.04
N ARG A 195 6.31 -20.41 8.08
CA ARG A 195 7.18 -20.13 6.93
C ARG A 195 7.91 -21.39 6.44
N ARG A 196 8.41 -22.24 7.36
CA ARG A 196 9.08 -23.49 6.99
C ARG A 196 8.11 -24.50 6.37
N GLU A 197 6.89 -24.59 6.88
CA GLU A 197 5.85 -25.45 6.30
C GLU A 197 5.44 -24.96 4.91
N GLU A 198 5.14 -23.67 4.75
CA GLU A 198 4.84 -23.08 3.45
C GLU A 198 5.99 -23.29 2.44
N ASN A 199 7.24 -23.16 2.89
CA ASN A 199 8.39 -23.44 2.04
C ASN A 199 8.46 -24.93 1.65
N ARG A 200 8.16 -25.86 2.58
CA ARG A 200 8.07 -27.29 2.25
C ARG A 200 6.99 -27.56 1.20
N SER A 201 5.78 -26.98 1.38
CA SER A 201 4.67 -27.13 0.43
C SER A 201 5.02 -26.56 -0.94
N ARG A 202 5.55 -25.33 -1.01
CA ARG A 202 6.00 -24.71 -2.27
C ARG A 202 7.05 -25.55 -2.99
N MET A 203 8.02 -26.10 -2.27
CA MET A 203 9.05 -26.97 -2.86
C MET A 203 8.49 -28.32 -3.30
N ALA A 204 7.49 -28.86 -2.60
CA ALA A 204 6.82 -30.11 -3.00
C ALA A 204 5.98 -29.89 -4.27
N GLU A 205 5.21 -28.81 -4.34
CA GLU A 205 4.42 -28.41 -5.51
C GLU A 205 5.33 -28.18 -6.72
N ALA A 206 6.43 -27.44 -6.56
CA ALA A 206 7.40 -27.21 -7.62
C ALA A 206 8.03 -28.51 -8.15
N ARG A 207 8.23 -29.52 -7.29
CA ARG A 207 8.71 -30.85 -7.71
C ARG A 207 7.62 -31.68 -8.37
N ALA A 208 6.36 -31.49 -8.01
CA ALA A 208 5.24 -32.21 -8.60
C ALA A 208 4.91 -31.73 -10.02
N THR A 209 5.18 -30.45 -10.32
CA THR A 209 5.01 -29.84 -11.65
C THR A 209 6.31 -29.85 -12.48
N GLU A 210 7.39 -30.41 -11.94
CA GLU A 210 8.69 -30.51 -12.58
C GLU A 210 8.60 -31.35 -13.86
N THR A 211 9.15 -30.84 -14.96
CA THR A 211 9.29 -31.61 -16.21
C THR A 211 10.35 -32.70 -16.05
N SER A 212 10.33 -33.74 -16.89
CA SER A 212 11.32 -34.83 -16.82
C SER A 212 12.76 -34.31 -16.95
N GLU A 213 13.00 -33.36 -17.85
CA GLU A 213 14.32 -32.75 -18.04
C GLU A 213 14.79 -32.01 -16.78
N GLN A 214 13.91 -31.19 -16.18
CA GLN A 214 14.22 -30.48 -14.93
C GLN A 214 14.51 -31.46 -13.77
N HIS A 215 13.77 -32.56 -13.72
CA HIS A 215 13.95 -33.61 -12.72
C HIS A 215 15.32 -34.27 -12.84
N GLU A 216 15.72 -34.62 -14.06
CA GLU A 216 17.03 -35.19 -14.35
C GLU A 216 18.16 -34.20 -14.02
N THR A 217 18.04 -32.94 -14.45
CA THR A 217 19.06 -31.93 -14.13
C THR A 217 19.20 -31.73 -12.63
N ARG A 218 18.09 -31.68 -11.88
CA ARG A 218 18.12 -31.51 -10.42
C ARG A 218 18.76 -32.72 -9.72
N ILE A 219 18.46 -33.94 -10.16
CA ILE A 219 19.09 -35.15 -9.60
C ILE A 219 20.58 -35.16 -9.90
N GLU A 220 20.98 -34.81 -11.13
CA GLU A 220 22.39 -34.78 -11.51
C GLU A 220 23.15 -33.69 -10.76
N GLU A 221 22.61 -32.48 -10.66
CA GLU A 221 23.18 -31.40 -9.83
C GLU A 221 23.33 -31.84 -8.36
N HIS A 222 22.32 -32.50 -7.81
CA HIS A 222 22.40 -33.05 -6.45
C HIS A 222 23.49 -34.12 -6.35
N ARG A 223 23.61 -35.01 -7.35
CA ARG A 223 24.65 -36.05 -7.41
C ARG A 223 26.05 -35.45 -7.45
N LEU A 224 26.27 -34.45 -8.30
CA LEU A 224 27.53 -33.72 -8.42
C LEU A 224 27.88 -32.99 -7.11
N ARG A 225 26.94 -32.22 -6.55
CA ARG A 225 27.14 -31.53 -5.27
C ARG A 225 27.50 -32.50 -4.14
N MET A 226 26.82 -33.65 -4.06
CA MET A 226 27.15 -34.68 -3.06
C MET A 226 28.51 -35.33 -3.32
N ALA A 227 28.92 -35.51 -4.57
CA ALA A 227 30.24 -36.01 -4.93
C ALA A 227 31.33 -35.02 -4.51
N GLU A 228 31.18 -33.73 -4.83
CA GLU A 228 32.09 -32.66 -4.43
C GLU A 228 32.26 -32.61 -2.91
N LEU A 229 31.14 -32.62 -2.16
CA LEU A 229 31.18 -32.66 -0.70
C LEU A 229 31.93 -33.88 -0.14
N ARG A 230 31.83 -35.04 -0.80
CA ARG A 230 32.59 -36.25 -0.42
C ARG A 230 34.07 -36.13 -0.75
N THR A 231 34.44 -35.48 -1.86
CA THR A 231 35.84 -35.26 -2.21
C THR A 231 36.53 -34.26 -1.29
N ALA A 232 35.80 -33.25 -0.82
CA ALA A 232 36.26 -32.27 0.15
C ALA A 232 36.12 -32.74 1.62
N GLU A 233 35.66 -33.98 1.85
CA GLU A 233 35.38 -34.52 3.17
C GLU A 233 36.69 -34.79 3.94
N THR A 234 36.80 -34.24 5.16
CA THR A 234 37.92 -34.57 6.07
C THR A 234 37.81 -36.01 6.56
N LEU A 235 38.94 -36.62 6.96
CA LEU A 235 38.96 -38.02 7.42
C LEU A 235 37.99 -38.28 8.58
N GLU A 236 37.95 -37.39 9.57
CA GLU A 236 37.05 -37.49 10.74
C GLU A 236 35.56 -37.42 10.34
N ARG A 237 35.23 -36.55 9.38
CA ARG A 237 33.86 -36.44 8.88
C ARG A 237 33.45 -37.67 8.06
N ARG A 238 34.41 -38.23 7.32
CA ARG A 238 34.24 -39.49 6.60
C ARG A 238 34.02 -40.67 7.54
N THR A 239 34.80 -40.79 8.61
CA THR A 239 34.64 -41.88 9.58
C THR A 239 33.30 -41.81 10.29
N THR A 240 32.91 -40.63 10.78
CA THR A 240 31.61 -40.42 11.44
C THR A 240 30.43 -40.70 10.50
N ARG A 241 30.51 -40.28 9.24
CA ARG A 241 29.48 -40.62 8.23
C ARG A 241 29.40 -42.12 7.98
N LEU A 242 30.53 -42.78 7.75
CA LEU A 242 30.56 -44.24 7.51
C LEU A 242 30.08 -45.04 8.72
N GLU A 243 30.39 -44.59 9.94
CA GLU A 243 29.88 -45.18 11.17
C GLU A 243 28.37 -44.97 11.32
N GLY A 244 27.88 -43.76 11.04
CA GLY A 244 26.45 -43.47 10.97
C GLY A 244 25.72 -44.31 9.91
N ASP A 245 26.31 -44.48 8.72
CA ASP A 245 25.81 -45.35 7.66
C ASP A 245 25.75 -46.81 8.14
N ARG A 246 26.82 -47.30 8.78
CA ARG A 246 26.88 -48.64 9.37
C ARG A 246 25.79 -48.85 10.41
N LEU A 247 25.59 -47.89 11.32
CA LEU A 247 24.55 -47.94 12.35
C LEU A 247 23.14 -47.93 11.74
N ARG A 248 22.86 -47.06 10.77
CA ARG A 248 21.58 -47.03 10.06
C ARG A 248 21.29 -48.36 9.36
N HIS A 249 22.26 -48.89 8.63
CA HIS A 249 22.13 -50.18 7.98
C HIS A 249 21.99 -51.34 8.98
N ALA A 250 22.70 -51.30 10.12
CA ALA A 250 22.57 -52.28 11.18
C ALA A 250 21.18 -52.21 11.85
N GLN A 251 20.68 -51.03 12.20
CA GLN A 251 19.34 -50.83 12.74
C GLN A 251 18.25 -51.27 11.76
N SER A 252 18.38 -50.90 10.49
CA SER A 252 17.45 -51.35 9.44
C SER A 252 17.45 -52.87 9.34
N ARG A 253 18.62 -53.51 9.23
CA ARG A 253 18.73 -54.97 9.24
C ARG A 253 18.19 -55.59 10.52
N GLN A 254 18.38 -54.96 11.68
CA GLN A 254 17.88 -55.47 12.96
C GLN A 254 16.35 -55.42 13.04
N ILE A 255 15.72 -54.34 12.55
CA ILE A 255 14.25 -54.24 12.42
C ILE A 255 13.70 -55.35 11.52
N PHE A 256 14.38 -55.65 10.40
CA PHE A 256 13.94 -56.70 9.48
C PHE A 256 14.25 -58.13 9.99
N ASN A 257 15.39 -58.35 10.66
CA ASN A 257 15.88 -59.69 11.05
C ASN A 257 15.48 -60.15 12.45
N ARG A 258 15.00 -59.29 13.36
CA ARG A 258 14.59 -59.72 14.72
C ARG A 258 13.27 -60.49 14.78
N SER A 259 12.63 -60.77 13.64
CA SER A 259 11.25 -61.24 13.62
C SER A 259 11.11 -62.71 13.21
N ASP A 260 11.71 -63.61 13.99
CA ASP A 260 11.00 -64.85 14.30
C ASP A 260 9.99 -64.50 15.40
N LEU A 261 8.80 -64.01 15.00
CA LEU A 261 7.73 -63.57 15.92
C LEU A 261 7.10 -64.74 16.71
N LYS A 262 7.68 -65.93 16.59
CA LYS A 262 7.18 -67.17 17.14
C LYS A 262 7.29 -67.13 18.67
N MET A 263 6.17 -67.32 19.35
CA MET A 263 6.05 -67.37 20.82
C MET A 263 6.28 -66.06 21.60
N LEU A 264 6.42 -64.90 20.93
CA LEU A 264 6.56 -63.61 21.63
C LEU A 264 5.34 -63.21 22.48
N ALA A 265 4.17 -63.81 22.25
CA ALA A 265 3.03 -63.69 23.15
C ALA A 265 3.31 -64.25 24.57
N PHE A 266 4.25 -65.19 24.71
CA PHE A 266 4.61 -65.84 25.97
C PHE A 266 5.89 -65.28 26.60
N HIS A 267 6.69 -64.55 25.82
CA HIS A 267 7.93 -63.91 26.27
C HIS A 267 7.92 -62.45 25.83
N TYR A 268 7.15 -61.63 26.55
CA TYR A 268 7.12 -60.20 26.35
C TYR A 268 8.48 -59.59 26.72
N ASP A 269 9.11 -58.88 25.77
CA ASP A 269 10.33 -58.11 25.99
C ASP A 269 9.99 -56.61 26.03
N PRO A 270 9.99 -55.97 27.22
CA PRO A 270 9.69 -54.54 27.35
C PRO A 270 10.65 -53.62 26.58
N SER A 271 11.81 -54.11 26.16
CA SER A 271 12.79 -53.34 25.38
C SER A 271 12.45 -53.28 23.88
N CYS A 272 11.48 -54.07 23.42
CA CYS A 272 11.00 -54.07 22.05
C CYS A 272 9.81 -53.12 21.87
N ASP A 273 9.92 -52.17 20.95
CA ASP A 273 8.79 -51.35 20.52
C ASP A 273 7.90 -52.12 19.54
N TYR A 274 6.99 -52.93 20.08
CA TYR A 274 6.05 -53.74 19.29
C TYR A 274 5.05 -52.91 18.48
N ARG A 275 4.82 -51.64 18.85
CA ARG A 275 3.82 -50.78 18.22
C ARG A 275 4.23 -50.34 16.82
N THR A 276 5.53 -50.22 16.57
CA THR A 276 6.10 -49.77 15.29
C THR A 276 6.59 -50.93 14.42
N HIS A 277 6.47 -52.17 14.90
CA HIS A 277 6.98 -53.34 14.20
C HIS A 277 6.17 -53.64 12.92
N PRO A 278 6.80 -53.70 11.72
CA PRO A 278 6.09 -53.82 10.44
C PRO A 278 5.14 -55.03 10.34
N LYS A 279 5.51 -56.16 10.95
CA LYS A 279 4.70 -57.39 10.96
C LYS A 279 3.57 -57.41 12.01
N LEU A 280 3.55 -56.45 12.95
CA LEU A 280 2.50 -56.31 13.99
C LEU A 280 1.57 -55.12 13.71
N ALA A 281 1.76 -54.43 12.58
CA ALA A 281 0.92 -53.32 12.15
C ALA A 281 -0.45 -53.82 11.66
N ILE A 282 -1.40 -53.99 12.57
CA ILE A 282 -2.77 -54.48 12.30
C ILE A 282 -3.67 -53.38 11.66
N GLY A 283 -3.22 -52.12 11.64
CA GLY A 283 -3.91 -50.97 11.04
C GLY A 283 -4.87 -50.26 12.01
N LYS A 284 -5.67 -49.30 11.53
CA LYS A 284 -6.71 -48.63 12.34
C LYS A 284 -7.95 -49.52 12.45
N MET A 285 -8.70 -49.38 13.56
CA MET A 285 -9.98 -50.06 13.82
C MET A 285 -11.15 -49.26 13.21
N ASP A 286 -11.07 -49.02 11.91
CA ASP A 286 -12.00 -48.15 11.17
C ASP A 286 -12.88 -48.90 10.17
N VAL A 287 -12.72 -50.22 10.05
CA VAL A 287 -13.53 -51.03 9.15
C VAL A 287 -14.76 -51.53 9.90
N ILE A 288 -15.95 -51.33 9.36
CA ILE A 288 -17.20 -51.80 9.98
C ILE A 288 -17.61 -53.13 9.34
N CYS A 289 -18.01 -54.10 10.16
CA CYS A 289 -18.54 -55.38 9.67
C CYS A 289 -19.97 -55.19 9.14
N GLU A 290 -20.21 -55.59 7.90
CA GLU A 290 -21.52 -55.49 7.24
C GLU A 290 -22.64 -56.26 7.96
N HIS A 291 -22.30 -57.36 8.65
CA HIS A 291 -23.29 -58.25 9.24
C HIS A 291 -23.68 -57.93 10.69
N CYS A 292 -22.76 -57.34 11.48
CA CYS A 292 -22.98 -57.09 12.91
C CYS A 292 -22.61 -55.67 13.36
N GLN A 293 -22.19 -54.80 12.43
CA GLN A 293 -21.79 -53.41 12.69
C GLN A 293 -20.62 -53.24 13.67
N ALA A 294 -19.96 -54.32 14.08
CA ALA A 294 -18.75 -54.26 14.89
C ALA A 294 -17.61 -53.60 14.10
N ARG A 295 -16.82 -52.75 14.77
CA ARG A 295 -15.58 -52.18 14.22
C ARG A 295 -14.49 -53.25 14.27
N ARG A 296 -13.75 -53.41 13.19
CA ARG A 296 -12.66 -54.36 13.01
C ARG A 296 -11.42 -53.63 12.49
N PHE A 297 -10.26 -54.22 12.68
CA PHE A 297 -9.02 -53.67 12.15
C PHE A 297 -8.86 -53.99 10.66
N ARG A 298 -8.13 -53.14 9.93
CA ARG A 298 -7.92 -53.31 8.47
C ARG A 298 -7.27 -54.64 8.09
N ALA A 299 -6.30 -55.11 8.87
CA ALA A 299 -5.60 -56.37 8.60
C ALA A 299 -6.25 -57.59 9.27
N GLU A 300 -7.43 -57.43 9.90
CA GLU A 300 -8.10 -58.51 10.61
C GLU A 300 -8.84 -59.47 9.65
N PRO A 301 -8.73 -60.80 9.87
CA PRO A 301 -9.46 -61.79 9.08
C PRO A 301 -10.97 -61.52 9.06
N LYS A 302 -11.59 -61.67 7.87
CA LYS A 302 -13.04 -61.56 7.73
C LYS A 302 -13.73 -62.62 8.60
N GLY A 303 -14.72 -62.19 9.37
CA GLY A 303 -15.56 -63.09 10.15
C GLY A 303 -15.13 -63.34 11.60
N ILE A 304 -14.08 -62.69 12.13
CA ILE A 304 -13.77 -62.80 13.57
C ILE A 304 -14.96 -62.37 14.45
N CYS A 305 -15.65 -61.29 14.07
CA CYS A 305 -16.69 -60.69 14.90
C CYS A 305 -18.04 -61.44 14.89
N CYS A 306 -18.38 -62.14 13.81
CA CYS A 306 -19.70 -62.79 13.66
C CYS A 306 -19.70 -64.02 12.75
N SER A 307 -18.53 -64.58 12.45
CA SER A 307 -18.34 -65.70 11.52
C SER A 307 -19.03 -65.47 10.17
N ASN A 308 -18.88 -64.24 9.61
CA ASN A 308 -19.55 -63.77 8.39
C ASN A 308 -21.08 -63.85 8.47
N GLY A 309 -21.65 -63.35 9.57
CA GLY A 309 -23.11 -63.26 9.77
C GLY A 309 -23.78 -64.54 10.26
N LYS A 310 -23.01 -65.60 10.53
CA LYS A 310 -23.52 -66.87 11.10
C LYS A 310 -23.85 -66.77 12.58
N VAL A 311 -23.23 -65.84 13.30
CA VAL A 311 -23.51 -65.57 14.72
C VAL A 311 -24.35 -64.30 14.82
N ARG A 312 -25.58 -64.43 15.32
CA ARG A 312 -26.41 -63.29 15.73
C ARG A 312 -26.21 -63.09 17.23
N LEU A 313 -25.46 -62.05 17.60
CA LEU A 313 -25.34 -61.66 18.99
C LEU A 313 -26.66 -61.02 19.45
N PRO A 314 -27.25 -61.44 20.58
CA PRO A 314 -28.39 -60.75 21.15
C PRO A 314 -28.00 -59.31 21.49
N PRO A 315 -28.92 -58.34 21.40
CA PRO A 315 -28.67 -56.99 21.88
C PRO A 315 -28.27 -57.07 23.36
N LEU A 316 -27.19 -56.37 23.71
CA LEU A 316 -26.73 -56.32 25.10
C LEU A 316 -27.85 -55.73 25.96
N ASN A 317 -28.26 -56.45 27.01
CA ASN A 317 -29.23 -55.93 27.97
C ASN A 317 -28.68 -54.64 28.59
N GLU A 318 -29.57 -53.66 28.83
CA GLU A 318 -29.20 -52.44 29.53
C GLU A 318 -28.58 -52.78 30.88
N LEU A 319 -27.43 -52.16 31.18
CA LEU A 319 -26.72 -52.39 32.43
C LEU A 319 -27.65 -52.00 33.59
N PRO A 320 -27.79 -52.82 34.64
CA PRO A 320 -28.58 -52.45 35.80
C PRO A 320 -27.98 -51.23 36.50
N GLU A 321 -28.83 -50.36 37.06
CA GLU A 321 -28.34 -49.30 37.95
C GLU A 321 -27.66 -49.91 39.18
N PRO A 322 -26.54 -49.32 39.67
CA PRO A 322 -26.00 -48.00 39.32
C PRO A 322 -24.94 -47.98 38.19
N LEU A 323 -24.60 -49.12 37.57
CA LEU A 323 -23.51 -49.21 36.58
C LEU A 323 -23.76 -48.36 35.32
N LEU A 324 -25.02 -48.28 34.89
CA LEU A 324 -25.42 -47.44 33.75
C LEU A 324 -25.09 -45.96 33.99
N SER A 325 -25.33 -45.45 35.22
CA SER A 325 -25.01 -44.08 35.62
C SER A 325 -23.51 -43.82 35.55
N TYR A 326 -22.69 -44.76 36.07
CA TYR A 326 -21.23 -44.63 36.06
C TYR A 326 -20.61 -44.71 34.66
N MET A 327 -21.21 -45.43 33.72
CA MET A 327 -20.70 -45.54 32.35
C MET A 327 -21.21 -44.44 31.40
N SER A 328 -22.12 -43.59 31.84
CA SER A 328 -22.74 -42.55 30.99
C SER A 328 -21.84 -41.34 30.70
N GLY A 329 -20.83 -41.07 31.54
CA GLY A 329 -19.95 -39.89 31.44
C GLY A 329 -20.64 -38.54 31.76
N THR A 330 -21.92 -38.55 32.13
CA THR A 330 -22.72 -37.33 32.35
C THR A 330 -22.63 -36.78 33.77
N THR A 331 -22.46 -37.64 34.78
CA THR A 331 -22.36 -37.26 36.20
C THR A 331 -20.90 -37.06 36.63
N ALA A 332 -20.65 -36.29 37.70
CA ALA A 332 -19.30 -36.10 38.23
C ALA A 332 -18.64 -37.43 38.63
N GLU A 333 -19.42 -38.36 39.19
CA GLU A 333 -18.94 -39.69 39.57
C GLU A 333 -18.62 -40.55 38.33
N SER A 334 -19.39 -40.44 37.24
CA SER A 334 -19.10 -41.15 35.99
C SER A 334 -17.81 -40.71 35.30
N ARG A 335 -17.40 -39.44 35.45
CA ARG A 335 -16.12 -38.93 34.90
C ARG A 335 -14.90 -39.40 35.67
N HIS A 336 -15.07 -39.87 36.90
CA HIS A 336 -13.99 -40.50 37.66
C HIS A 336 -13.88 -42.00 37.36
N PHE A 337 -14.94 -42.60 36.82
CA PHE A 337 -15.00 -44.01 36.48
C PHE A 337 -14.52 -44.32 35.05
N LEU A 338 -14.70 -43.38 34.12
CA LEU A 338 -14.20 -43.41 32.73
C LEU A 338 -12.84 -42.73 32.60
#